data_AF-A0A0K8SHW3-F1
#
_entry.id   AF-A0A0K8SHW3-F1
#
_cell.length_a   1.000
_cell.length_b   1.000
_cell.length_c   1.000
_cell.angle_alpha   90.00
_cell.angle_beta   90.00
_cell.angle_gamma   90.00
#
_symmetry.space_group_name_H-M   'P 1'
#
loop_
_entity.id
_entity.type
_entity.pdbx_description
1 polymer ?
#
loop_
_entity_poly.entity_id
_entity_poly.type
_entity_poly.pdbx_seq_one_letter_code
_entity_poly.pdbx_strand_id
1 'polypeptide(L)'
;MFYFVKDNALKLRDDLEELRRLGGMFNVSTHETADGKELRLHSSDAVVSIRYGADPVQERHRLLKHAHKRAVERAWEIEKTLVSSGLSGRGEWTEEEREELLLRGRVEGYDGVDIHSIQRYPQLADDPGNVTFRNDAKHKRKRRTHHHDST
;
A
#
# COMPACT_ATOMS: atom_id res chain seq x y z
N MET A 1 -22.81 -11.83 -1.82
CA MET A 1 -22.49 -11.18 -0.52
C MET A 1 -21.64 -9.96 -0.82
N PHE A 2 -22.01 -8.80 -0.29
CA PHE A 2 -21.37 -7.51 -0.57
C PHE A 2 -20.86 -6.87 0.72
N TYR A 3 -19.74 -6.16 0.65
CA TYR A 3 -19.11 -5.50 1.78
C TYR A 3 -18.91 -4.02 1.49
N PHE A 4 -19.30 -3.17 2.44
CA PHE A 4 -19.19 -1.72 2.37
C PHE A 4 -18.55 -1.18 3.65
N VAL A 5 -17.92 -0.02 3.56
CA VAL A 5 -17.33 0.69 4.70
C VAL A 5 -17.80 2.13 4.69
N LYS A 6 -18.28 2.62 5.84
CA LYS A 6 -18.62 4.01 6.09
C LYS A 6 -17.68 4.56 7.17
N ASP A 7 -17.04 5.69 6.86
CA ASP A 7 -16.14 6.41 7.78
C ASP A 7 -16.89 6.94 9.02
N ASN A 8 -18.15 7.32 8.84
CA ASN A 8 -18.93 7.97 9.89
C ASN A 8 -19.70 6.96 10.75
N ALA A 9 -19.18 6.70 11.95
CA ALA A 9 -19.81 5.82 12.95
C ALA A 9 -21.20 6.30 13.42
N LEU A 10 -21.48 7.60 13.35
CA LEU A 10 -22.75 8.18 13.80
C LEU A 10 -23.89 7.89 12.81
N LYS A 11 -23.57 7.65 11.52
CA LYS A 11 -24.57 7.31 10.49
C LYS A 11 -25.22 5.95 10.70
N LEU A 12 -24.68 5.09 11.54
CA LEU A 12 -25.30 3.79 11.82
C LEU A 12 -26.71 3.95 12.39
N ARG A 13 -26.95 4.96 13.23
CA ARG A 13 -28.27 5.19 13.83
C ARG A 13 -29.28 5.62 12.77
N ASP A 14 -28.93 6.63 11.96
CA ASP A 14 -29.77 7.12 10.87
C ASP A 14 -30.06 6.03 9.84
N ASP A 15 -29.03 5.31 9.38
CA ASP A 15 -29.20 4.22 8.41
C ASP A 15 -30.09 3.10 8.98
N LEU A 16 -29.96 2.75 10.27
CA LEU A 16 -30.83 1.77 10.93
C LEU A 16 -32.29 2.24 10.99
N GLU A 17 -32.52 3.53 11.26
CA GLU A 17 -33.87 4.12 11.27
C GLU A 17 -34.48 4.17 9.86
N GLU A 18 -33.69 4.43 8.82
CA GLU A 18 -34.13 4.33 7.42
C GLU A 18 -34.47 2.88 7.04
N LEU A 19 -33.61 1.93 7.38
CA LEU A 19 -33.84 0.50 7.10
C LEU A 19 -35.05 -0.07 7.85
N ARG A 20 -35.29 0.38 9.09
CA ARG A 20 -36.51 0.06 9.84
C ARG A 20 -37.76 0.64 9.18
N ARG A 21 -37.66 1.83 8.59
CA ARG A 21 -38.76 2.47 7.84
C ARG A 21 -39.10 1.76 6.53
N LEU A 22 -38.16 0.98 5.96
CA LEU A 22 -38.41 0.12 4.80
C LEU A 22 -39.25 -1.13 5.10
N GLY A 23 -39.90 -1.20 6.26
CA GLY A 23 -41.03 -2.11 6.49
C GLY A 23 -40.68 -3.60 6.50
N GLY A 24 -39.48 -3.98 6.96
CA GLY A 24 -39.10 -5.39 7.12
C GLY A 24 -38.76 -6.11 5.80
N MET A 25 -38.57 -5.39 4.69
CA MET A 25 -38.07 -5.95 3.44
C MET A 25 -36.66 -6.58 3.55
N PHE A 26 -35.95 -6.25 4.63
CA PHE A 26 -34.60 -6.73 4.91
C PHE A 26 -34.49 -7.15 6.38
N ASN A 27 -33.84 -8.28 6.63
CA ASN A 27 -33.43 -8.68 7.96
C ASN A 27 -32.16 -7.91 8.33
N VAL A 28 -32.26 -7.03 9.33
CA VAL A 28 -31.16 -6.15 9.76
C VAL A 28 -30.60 -6.62 11.09
N SER A 29 -29.29 -6.76 11.20
CA SER A 29 -28.60 -7.05 12.46
C SER A 29 -27.38 -6.14 12.63
N THR A 30 -27.05 -5.79 13.87
CA THR A 30 -25.89 -4.96 14.19
C THR A 30 -24.95 -5.74 15.10
N HIS A 31 -23.66 -5.75 14.78
CA HIS A 31 -22.60 -6.38 15.55
C HIS A 31 -21.53 -5.36 15.92
N GLU A 32 -21.06 -5.36 17.16
CA GLU A 32 -19.87 -4.60 17.58
C GLU A 32 -18.62 -5.44 17.34
N THR A 33 -17.65 -4.89 16.60
CA THR A 33 -16.36 -5.52 16.29
C THR A 33 -15.22 -4.72 16.90
N ALA A 34 -14.05 -5.33 17.07
CA ALA A 34 -12.87 -4.68 17.69
C ALA A 34 -12.50 -3.32 17.07
N ASP A 35 -12.71 -3.13 15.77
CA ASP A 35 -12.41 -1.87 15.05
C ASP A 35 -13.65 -1.06 14.61
N GLY A 36 -14.84 -1.29 15.18
CA GLY A 36 -16.02 -0.48 14.87
C GLY A 36 -17.36 -1.22 14.96
N LYS A 37 -18.40 -0.68 14.31
CA LYS A 37 -19.74 -1.29 14.29
C LYS A 37 -20.05 -1.86 12.91
N GLU A 38 -20.58 -3.07 12.84
CA GLU A 38 -20.99 -3.73 11.59
C GLU A 38 -22.52 -3.82 11.53
N LEU A 39 -23.12 -3.40 10.42
CA LEU A 39 -24.54 -3.60 10.10
C LEU A 39 -24.64 -4.64 8.99
N ARG A 40 -25.42 -5.70 9.21
CA ARG A 40 -25.70 -6.74 8.23
C ARG A 40 -27.15 -6.69 7.81
N LEU A 41 -27.34 -6.77 6.50
CA LEU A 41 -28.61 -6.76 5.80
C LEU A 41 -28.73 -8.06 5.04
N HIS A 42 -29.82 -8.77 5.28
CA HIS A 42 -30.17 -9.99 4.57
C HIS A 42 -31.47 -9.79 3.79
N SER A 43 -31.43 -10.09 2.50
CA SER A 43 -32.57 -10.19 1.59
C SER A 43 -32.64 -11.64 1.05
N SER A 44 -33.69 -11.96 0.29
CA SER A 44 -33.85 -13.26 -0.38
C SER A 44 -32.67 -13.59 -1.30
N ASP A 45 -32.12 -12.58 -1.98
CA ASP A 45 -31.14 -12.76 -3.05
C ASP A 45 -29.77 -12.13 -2.74
N ALA A 46 -29.65 -11.40 -1.63
CA ALA A 46 -28.44 -10.67 -1.30
C ALA A 46 -28.18 -10.57 0.20
N VAL A 47 -26.89 -10.63 0.55
CA VAL A 47 -26.38 -10.31 1.89
C VAL A 47 -25.42 -9.14 1.76
N VAL A 48 -25.65 -8.08 2.53
CA VAL A 48 -24.82 -6.87 2.54
C VAL A 48 -24.30 -6.65 3.96
N SER A 49 -23.00 -6.46 4.11
CA SER A 49 -22.35 -6.07 5.36
C SER A 49 -21.76 -4.66 5.21
N ILE A 50 -22.02 -3.79 6.17
CA ILE A 50 -21.56 -2.40 6.21
C ILE A 50 -20.81 -2.16 7.52
N ARG A 51 -19.52 -1.83 7.45
CA ARG A 51 -18.71 -1.48 8.61
C ARG A 51 -18.65 0.03 8.81
N TYR A 52 -18.95 0.50 10.01
CA TYR A 52 -19.04 1.90 10.42
C TYR A 52 -17.92 2.25 11.39
N GLY A 53 -17.29 3.42 11.17
CA GLY A 53 -16.24 3.94 12.05
C GLY A 53 -14.83 3.44 11.73
N ALA A 54 -14.69 2.66 10.65
CA ALA A 54 -13.39 2.38 10.05
C ALA A 54 -13.15 3.40 8.94
N ASP A 55 -12.05 4.15 8.99
CA ASP A 55 -11.69 5.07 7.92
C ASP A 55 -11.25 4.25 6.69
N PRO A 56 -12.06 4.21 5.60
CA PRO A 56 -11.76 3.42 4.42
C PRO A 56 -10.52 3.95 3.71
N VAL A 57 -10.21 5.25 3.85
CA VAL A 57 -9.01 5.87 3.30
C VAL A 57 -7.79 5.42 4.09
N GLN A 58 -7.87 5.35 5.42
CA GLN A 58 -6.77 4.93 6.29
C GLN A 58 -6.45 3.44 6.12
N GLU A 59 -7.47 2.58 6.07
CA GLU A 59 -7.28 1.14 5.82
C GLU A 59 -6.75 0.90 4.40
N ARG A 60 -7.30 1.60 3.39
CA ARG A 60 -6.75 1.59 2.03
C ARG A 60 -5.31 2.07 2.00
N HIS A 61 -4.96 3.12 2.75
CA HIS A 61 -3.59 3.62 2.84
C HIS A 61 -2.65 2.59 3.46
N ARG A 62 -3.10 1.90 4.51
CA ARG A 62 -2.33 0.85 5.18
C ARG A 62 -2.08 -0.33 4.23
N LEU A 63 -3.12 -0.79 3.54
CA LEU A 63 -3.02 -1.88 2.57
C LEU A 63 -2.10 -1.51 1.41
N LEU A 64 -2.25 -0.31 0.84
CA LEU A 64 -1.41 0.19 -0.24
C LEU A 64 0.05 0.33 0.20
N LYS A 65 0.32 0.81 1.43
CA LYS A 65 1.67 0.88 1.98
C LYS A 65 2.32 -0.49 2.15
N HIS A 66 1.57 -1.48 2.65
CA HIS A 66 2.09 -2.84 2.77
C HIS A 66 2.35 -3.49 1.42
N ALA A 67 1.44 -3.32 0.47
CA ALA A 67 1.63 -3.80 -0.91
C ALA A 67 2.85 -3.15 -1.55
N HIS A 68 2.96 -1.82 -1.46
CA HIS A 68 4.10 -1.08 -2.01
C HIS A 68 5.42 -1.52 -1.38
N LYS A 69 5.47 -1.72 -0.06
CA LYS A 69 6.67 -2.24 0.60
C LYS A 69 7.11 -3.59 0.03
N ARG A 70 6.17 -4.51 -0.20
CA ARG A 70 6.46 -5.81 -0.82
C ARG A 70 6.88 -5.67 -2.28
N ALA A 71 6.24 -4.78 -3.03
CA ALA A 71 6.62 -4.48 -4.41
C ALA A 71 8.06 -3.95 -4.49
N VAL A 72 8.45 -3.06 -3.57
CA VAL A 72 9.83 -2.54 -3.48
C VAL A 72 10.82 -3.65 -3.13
N GLU A 73 10.51 -4.49 -2.15
CA GLU A 73 11.36 -5.62 -1.75
C GLU A 73 11.57 -6.61 -2.91
N ARG A 74 10.49 -6.98 -3.61
CA ARG A 74 10.58 -7.82 -4.82
C ARG A 74 11.32 -7.13 -5.96
N ALA A 75 11.12 -5.83 -6.15
CA ALA A 75 11.84 -5.08 -7.18
C ALA A 75 13.35 -5.11 -6.91
N TRP A 76 13.78 -4.96 -5.66
CA TRP A 76 15.18 -5.10 -5.27
C TRP A 76 15.72 -6.52 -5.52
N GLU A 77 14.94 -7.55 -5.20
CA GLU A 77 15.34 -8.94 -5.45
C GLU A 77 15.48 -9.23 -6.94
N ILE A 78 14.51 -8.81 -7.76
CA ILE A 78 14.60 -8.90 -9.22
C ILE A 78 15.84 -8.17 -9.74
N GLU A 79 16.06 -6.93 -9.29
CA GLU A 79 17.24 -6.15 -9.70
C GLU A 79 18.55 -6.85 -9.31
N LYS A 80 18.63 -7.40 -8.10
CA LYS A 80 19.77 -8.19 -7.63
C LYS A 80 20.02 -9.39 -8.55
N THR A 81 18.97 -10.14 -8.91
CA THR A 81 19.09 -11.30 -9.80
C THR A 81 19.49 -10.91 -11.23
N LEU A 82 19.03 -9.76 -11.73
CA LEU A 82 19.44 -9.23 -13.02
C LEU A 82 20.92 -8.85 -13.02
N VAL A 83 21.35 -8.10 -11.99
CA VAL A 83 22.75 -7.68 -11.82
C VAL A 83 23.67 -8.89 -11.62
N SER A 84 23.25 -9.91 -10.85
CA SER A 84 24.04 -11.14 -10.68
C SER A 84 24.14 -11.95 -11.97
N SER A 85 23.17 -11.84 -12.87
CA SER A 85 23.17 -12.48 -14.19
C SER A 85 23.96 -11.68 -15.23
N GLY A 86 24.57 -10.55 -14.84
CA GLY A 86 25.31 -9.67 -15.73
C GLY A 86 24.44 -8.76 -16.61
N LEU A 87 23.11 -8.75 -16.40
CA LEU A 87 22.19 -7.88 -17.10
C LEU A 87 22.14 -6.50 -16.42
N SER A 88 22.09 -5.44 -17.21
CA SER A 88 21.74 -4.12 -16.71
C SER A 88 20.24 -4.11 -16.42
N GLY A 89 19.86 -3.97 -15.16
CA GLY A 89 18.46 -3.84 -14.76
C GLY A 89 17.92 -2.44 -15.04
N ARG A 90 16.95 -1.99 -14.23
CA ARG A 90 16.30 -0.68 -14.42
C ARG A 90 17.13 0.48 -13.88
N GLY A 91 18.10 0.21 -13.00
CA GLY A 91 19.05 1.22 -12.52
C GLY A 91 20.32 1.22 -13.36
N GLU A 92 20.79 2.41 -13.74
CA GLU A 92 22.16 2.60 -14.23
C GLU A 92 23.13 2.52 -13.05
N TRP A 93 23.40 1.30 -12.57
CA TRP A 93 24.27 1.06 -11.43
C TRP A 93 25.75 1.16 -11.83
N THR A 94 26.55 1.90 -11.05
CA THR A 94 28.00 1.81 -11.16
C THR A 94 28.51 0.47 -10.63
N GLU A 95 29.74 0.08 -10.97
CA GLU A 95 30.31 -1.20 -10.50
C GLU A 95 30.30 -1.32 -8.96
N GLU A 96 30.56 -0.21 -8.26
CA GLU A 96 30.51 -0.13 -6.79
C GLU A 96 29.09 -0.32 -6.24
N GLU A 97 28.08 0.28 -6.90
CA GLU A 97 26.67 0.14 -6.54
C GLU A 97 26.15 -1.28 -6.84
N ARG A 98 26.66 -1.92 -7.90
CA ARG A 98 26.34 -3.32 -8.24
C ARG A 98 26.87 -4.28 -7.18
N GLU A 99 28.12 -4.11 -6.75
CA GLU A 99 28.68 -4.88 -5.65
C GLU A 99 27.86 -4.66 -4.36
N GLU A 100 27.49 -3.42 -4.05
CA GLU A 100 26.64 -3.12 -2.90
C GLU A 100 25.28 -3.82 -3.00
N LEU A 101 24.64 -3.78 -4.16
CA LEU A 101 23.37 -4.46 -4.41
C LEU A 101 23.50 -5.98 -4.22
N LEU A 102 24.59 -6.59 -4.68
CA LEU A 102 24.82 -8.02 -4.54
C LEU A 102 25.08 -8.42 -3.07
N LEU A 103 25.86 -7.62 -2.36
CA LEU A 103 26.22 -7.82 -0.95
C LEU A 103 25.06 -7.55 0.01
N ARG A 104 24.39 -6.40 -0.11
CA ARG A 104 23.36 -5.93 0.82
C ARG A 104 21.94 -6.17 0.35
N GLY A 105 21.73 -6.46 -0.94
CA GLY A 105 20.39 -6.59 -1.54
C GLY A 105 19.70 -5.25 -1.85
N ARG A 106 20.40 -4.12 -1.64
CA ARG A 106 19.92 -2.76 -1.92
C ARG A 106 21.11 -1.83 -2.10
N VAL A 107 20.92 -0.72 -2.81
CA VAL A 107 21.95 0.32 -2.97
C VAL A 107 21.67 1.47 -2.01
N GLU A 108 22.67 1.89 -1.23
CA GLU A 108 22.50 2.97 -0.26
C GLU A 108 22.29 4.33 -0.97
N GLY A 109 21.22 5.04 -0.59
CA GLY A 109 20.85 6.32 -1.21
C GLY A 109 19.90 6.21 -2.40
N TYR A 110 19.47 5.00 -2.77
CA TYR A 110 18.37 4.79 -3.72
C TYR A 110 17.13 4.33 -2.98
N ASP A 111 16.02 5.01 -3.26
CA ASP A 111 14.71 4.64 -2.76
C ASP A 111 13.85 4.09 -3.90
N GLY A 112 13.14 3.00 -3.63
CA GLY A 112 12.12 2.46 -4.52
C GLY A 112 10.89 3.34 -4.45
N VAL A 113 10.64 4.13 -5.50
CA VAL A 113 9.48 4.99 -5.61
C VAL A 113 8.51 4.43 -6.65
N ASP A 114 7.22 4.67 -6.46
CA ASP A 114 6.20 4.28 -7.43
C ASP A 114 6.28 5.12 -8.71
N ILE A 115 6.27 4.44 -9.86
CA ILE A 115 6.21 5.07 -11.20
C ILE A 115 4.81 5.66 -11.39
N HIS A 116 3.79 4.83 -11.14
CA HIS A 116 2.39 5.23 -11.15
C HIS A 116 1.83 5.27 -9.73
N SER A 117 1.14 6.38 -9.42
CA SER A 117 0.50 6.58 -8.12
C SER A 117 -0.42 5.42 -7.75
N ILE A 118 -0.03 4.68 -6.71
CA ILE A 118 -0.79 3.55 -6.16
C ILE A 118 -2.18 3.96 -5.63
N GLN A 119 -2.37 5.26 -5.35
CA GLN A 119 -3.68 5.81 -5.01
C GLN A 119 -4.63 5.81 -6.20
N ARG A 120 -4.13 6.06 -7.42
CA ARG A 120 -4.91 6.08 -8.66
C ARG A 120 -5.03 4.68 -9.27
N TYR A 121 -3.99 3.85 -9.10
CA TYR A 121 -3.92 2.48 -9.63
C TYR A 121 -3.61 1.47 -8.51
N PRO A 122 -4.59 1.12 -7.66
CA PRO A 122 -4.37 0.22 -6.54
C PRO A 122 -3.94 -1.20 -6.98
N GLN A 123 -4.29 -1.62 -8.19
CA GLN A 123 -3.86 -2.90 -8.77
C GLN A 123 -2.35 -2.98 -9.00
N LEU A 124 -1.65 -1.83 -9.12
CA LEU A 124 -0.19 -1.76 -9.30
C LEU A 124 0.57 -1.65 -7.98
N ALA A 125 -0.12 -1.69 -6.84
CA ALA A 125 0.52 -1.47 -5.54
C ALA A 125 1.41 -2.65 -5.11
N ASP A 126 1.10 -3.88 -5.53
CA ASP A 126 1.92 -5.09 -5.24
C ASP A 126 2.82 -5.48 -6.42
N ASP A 127 2.81 -4.70 -7.51
CA ASP A 127 3.56 -4.97 -8.73
C ASP A 127 5.00 -4.40 -8.62
N PRO A 128 6.05 -5.25 -8.58
CA PRO A 128 7.43 -4.78 -8.60
C PRO A 128 7.76 -4.04 -9.91
N GLY A 129 7.02 -4.30 -10.99
CA GLY A 129 7.13 -3.60 -12.26
C GLY A 129 6.73 -2.13 -12.20
N ASN A 130 5.99 -1.70 -11.17
CA ASN A 130 5.62 -0.30 -10.94
C ASN A 130 6.59 0.44 -10.01
N VAL A 131 7.70 -0.18 -9.62
CA VAL A 131 8.75 0.44 -8.80
C VAL A 131 9.91 0.88 -9.67
N THR A 132 10.42 2.09 -9.43
CA THR A 132 11.67 2.60 -9.99
C THR A 132 12.59 3.04 -8.86
N PHE A 133 13.89 2.84 -9.05
CA PHE A 133 14.89 3.31 -8.10
C PHE A 133 15.27 4.75 -8.45
N ARG A 134 15.10 5.68 -7.51
CA ARG A 134 15.60 7.05 -7.65
C ARG A 134 16.61 7.35 -6.56
N ASN A 135 17.71 7.98 -6.96
CA ASN A 135 18.72 8.49 -6.05
C ASN A 135 18.12 9.65 -5.25
N ASP A 136 18.01 9.49 -3.92
CA ASP A 136 17.57 10.59 -3.06
C ASP A 136 18.71 11.61 -2.98
N ALA A 137 18.52 12.76 -3.65
CA ALA A 137 19.47 13.87 -3.67
C ALA A 137 19.83 14.40 -2.27
N LYS A 138 19.07 14.07 -1.23
CA LYS A 138 19.44 14.35 0.17
C LYS A 138 20.71 13.61 0.61
N HIS A 139 20.95 12.39 0.12
CA HIS A 139 22.14 11.61 0.44
C HIS A 139 23.40 12.11 -0.28
N LYS A 140 23.28 12.80 -1.42
CA LYS A 140 24.43 13.43 -2.11
C LYS A 140 25.13 14.51 -1.27
N ARG A 141 24.40 15.23 -0.40
CA ARG A 141 25.01 16.27 0.45
C ARG A 141 25.96 15.69 1.52
N LYS A 142 25.69 14.49 2.05
CA LYS A 142 26.57 13.83 3.03
C LYS A 142 27.85 13.27 2.43
N ARG A 143 27.81 12.69 1.21
CA ARG A 143 29.04 12.16 0.58
C ARG A 143 30.04 13.27 0.20
N ARG A 144 29.56 14.47 -0.12
CA ARG A 144 30.43 15.63 -0.41
C ARG A 144 31.17 16.17 0.81
N THR A 145 30.56 16.10 2.00
CA THR A 145 31.21 16.61 3.22
C THR A 145 32.29 15.68 3.74
N HIS A 146 32.18 14.36 3.52
CA HIS A 146 33.20 13.39 3.95
C HIS A 146 34.44 13.34 3.06
N HIS A 147 34.39 13.86 1.84
CA HIS A 147 35.54 13.83 0.92
C HIS A 147 36.45 15.06 1.03
N HIS A 148 36.11 16.06 1.86
CA HIS A 148 36.89 17.30 2.00
C HIS A 148 37.78 17.34 3.25
N ASP A 149 37.83 16.27 4.04
CA ASP A 149 38.55 16.23 5.32
C ASP A 149 39.65 15.14 5.32
N SER A 150 40.39 15.08 4.21
CA SER A 150 41.54 14.19 4.04
C SER A 150 42.56 14.86 3.12
N THR A 151 43.16 15.95 3.60
CA THR A 151 44.44 16.48 3.11
C THR A 151 45.16 17.14 4.28
#